data_AF-A0A6J7BYK9-F1
#
_entry.id   AF-A0A6J7BYK9-F1
#
_cell.length_a   1.000
_cell.length_b   1.000
_cell.length_c   1.000
_cell.angle_alpha   90.00
_cell.angle_beta   90.00
_cell.angle_gamma   90.00
#
_symmetry.space_group_name_H-M   'P 1'
#
loop_
_entity.id
_entity.type
_entity.pdbx_description
1 polymer ?
#
loop_
_entity_poly.entity_id
_entity_poly.type
_entity_poly.pdbx_seq_one_letter_code
_entity_poly.pdbx_strand_id
1 'polypeptide(L)' 'MEEDRTYAEIVEMGHDEAIVRRITRLVDINEYKRRQCPPGVRVSVKAFGKDRRLPITNGYRG' A
#
# COMPACT_ATOMS: atom_id res chain seq x y z
N MET A 1 2.91 4.13 4.29
CA MET A 1 1.45 4.07 4.52
C MET A 1 1.03 4.19 6.00
N GLU A 2 1.95 4.51 6.92
CA GLU A 2 1.60 5.33 8.10
C GLU A 2 1.94 6.81 7.86
N GLU A 3 3.01 7.06 7.09
CA GLU A 3 3.50 8.42 6.80
C GLU A 3 3.26 8.87 5.35
N ASP A 4 2.45 8.14 4.57
CA ASP A 4 2.16 8.43 3.15
C ASP A 4 3.36 8.71 2.23
N ARG A 5 4.56 8.26 2.63
CA ARG A 5 5.79 8.39 1.84
C ARG A 5 5.64 7.78 0.43
N THR A 6 6.12 8.54 -0.55
CA THR A 6 6.19 8.19 -1.96
C THR A 6 7.31 7.18 -2.22
N TYR A 7 7.27 6.54 -3.39
CA TYR A 7 8.32 5.62 -3.84
C TYR A 7 9.72 6.22 -3.72
N ALA A 8 9.89 7.46 -4.19
CA ALA A 8 11.17 8.17 -4.19
C ALA A 8 11.71 8.38 -2.76
N GLU A 9 10.85 8.81 -1.84
CA GLU A 9 11.25 9.02 -0.43
C GLU A 9 11.67 7.71 0.24
N ILE A 10 11.04 6.58 -0.10
CA ILE A 10 11.42 5.28 0.47
C ILE A 10 12.78 4.80 -0.06
N VAL A 11 13.08 5.06 -1.33
CA VAL A 11 14.40 4.76 -1.90
C VAL A 11 15.47 5.67 -1.28
N GLU A 12 15.17 6.96 -1.09
CA GLU A 12 16.09 7.94 -0.49
C GLU A 12 16.46 7.61 0.97
N MET A 13 15.58 6.93 1.70
CA MET A 13 15.89 6.38 3.03
C MET A 13 16.91 5.23 3.04
N GLY A 14 17.44 4.84 1.87
CA GLY A 14 18.44 3.79 1.73
C GLY A 14 17.86 2.38 1.57
N HIS A 15 16.58 2.26 1.22
CA HIS A 15 15.98 0.96 0.90
C HIS A 15 16.27 0.57 -0.56
N ASP A 16 16.48 -0.73 -0.78
CA ASP A 16 16.73 -1.28 -2.12
C ASP A 16 15.54 -1.00 -3.06
N GLU A 17 15.83 -0.31 -4.16
CA GLU A 17 14.85 0.10 -5.16
C GLU A 17 14.03 -1.08 -5.70
N ALA A 18 14.66 -2.22 -5.97
CA ALA A 18 13.98 -3.39 -6.49
C ALA A 18 12.98 -3.95 -5.47
N ILE A 19 13.33 -3.91 -4.18
CA ILE A 19 12.46 -4.33 -3.08
C ILE A 19 11.29 -3.35 -2.95
N VAL A 20 11.55 -2.04 -2.91
CA VAL A 20 10.51 -1.01 -2.77
C VAL A 20 9.52 -1.12 -3.93
N ARG A 21 10.00 -1.21 -5.17
CA ARG A 21 9.15 -1.35 -6.36
C ARG A 21 8.28 -2.61 -6.30
N ARG A 22 8.87 -3.73 -5.88
CA ARG A 22 8.14 -5.00 -5.72
C ARG A 22 7.05 -4.88 -4.67
N ILE A 23 7.35 -4.33 -3.50
CA ILE A 23 6.40 -4.20 -2.39
C ILE A 23 5.26 -3.25 -2.77
N THR A 24 5.56 -2.07 -3.32
CA THR A 24 4.52 -1.10 -3.74
C THR A 24 3.57 -1.73 -4.77
N ARG A 25 4.11 -2.43 -5.77
CA ARG A 25 3.29 -3.18 -6.74
C ARG A 25 2.44 -4.24 -6.07
N LEU A 26 3.00 -5.03 -5.16
CA LEU A 26 2.26 -6.06 -4.42
C LEU A 26 1.14 -5.46 -3.58
N VAL A 27 1.38 -4.33 -2.93
CA VAL A 27 0.37 -3.62 -2.17
C VAL A 27 -0.78 -3.23 -3.09
N ASP A 28 -0.52 -2.64 -4.26
CA ASP A 28 -1.59 -2.17 -5.14
C ASP A 28 -2.41 -3.30 -5.78
N ILE A 29 -1.76 -4.36 -6.29
CA ILE A 29 -2.49 -5.47 -6.94
C ILE A 29 -3.34 -6.29 -5.98
N ASN A 30 -3.04 -6.27 -4.67
CA ASN A 30 -3.79 -7.06 -3.67
C ASN A 30 -4.97 -6.28 -3.06
N GLU A 31 -5.33 -5.11 -3.59
CA GLU A 31 -6.49 -4.34 -3.14
C GLU A 31 -7.80 -5.15 -3.22
N TYR A 32 -7.96 -5.98 -4.26
CA TYR A 32 -9.14 -6.83 -4.39
C TYR A 32 -9.28 -7.83 -3.24
N LYS A 33 -8.17 -8.41 -2.76
CA LYS A 33 -8.18 -9.36 -1.63
C LYS A 33 -8.57 -8.64 -0.34
N ARG A 34 -8.03 -7.44 -0.12
CA ARG A 34 -8.31 -6.63 1.08
C ARG A 34 -9.79 -6.27 1.22
N ARG A 35 -10.46 -5.98 0.11
CA ARG A 35 -11.91 -5.68 0.11
C ARG A 35 -12.79 -6.90 0.43
N GLN A 36 -12.27 -8.11 0.23
CA GLN A 36 -12.98 -9.35 0.58
C GLN A 36 -12.67 -9.82 2.01
N CYS A 37 -11.69 -9.23 2.69
CA CYS A 37 -11.39 -9.59 4.07
C CYS A 37 -12.53 -9.20 5.02
N PRO A 38 -12.82 -10.03 6.03
CA PRO A 38 -13.80 -9.69 7.06
C PRO A 38 -13.35 -8.45 7.85
N PRO A 39 -14.29 -7.68 8.43
CA PRO A 39 -13.95 -6.55 9.28
C PRO A 39 -13.17 -7.03 10.52
N GLY A 40 -12.00 -6.44 10.75
CA GLY A 40 -11.15 -6.69 11.92
C GLY A 40 -11.00 -5.44 12.80
N VAL A 41 -10.57 -5.63 14.05
CA VAL A 41 -10.31 -4.53 14.99
C VAL A 41 -9.11 -3.72 14.53
N ARG A 42 -9.25 -2.39 14.49
CA ARG A 42 -8.17 -1.47 14.12
C ARG A 42 -7.24 -1.22 15.31
N VAL A 43 -5.94 -1.48 15.13
CA VAL A 43 -4.89 -1.21 16.14
C VAL A 43 -3.95 -0.08 15.71
N SER A 44 -3.78 0.16 14.40
CA SER A 44 -2.93 1.23 13.85
C SER A 44 -3.69 2.53 13.57
N VAL A 45 -2.96 3.66 13.47
CA VAL A 45 -3.50 4.98 13.15
C VAL A 45 -4.15 5.00 11.76
N LYS A 46 -3.57 4.27 10.81
CA LYS A 46 -4.08 4.10 9.44
C LYS A 46 -4.20 2.62 9.11
N ALA A 47 -5.43 2.17 8.83
CA ALA A 47 -5.71 0.78 8.51
C ALA A 47 -5.94 0.56 7.01
N PHE A 48 -5.58 -0.62 6.52
CA PHE A 48 -5.80 -1.07 5.14
C PHE A 48 -7.28 -1.34 4.78
N GLY A 49 -8.21 -1.07 5.70
CA GLY A 49 -9.64 -1.24 5.51
C GLY A 49 -10.32 0.05 5.04
N LYS A 50 -11.09 0.70 5.92
CA LYS A 50 -11.85 1.91 5.57
C LYS A 50 -10.95 3.11 5.24
N ASP A 51 -9.77 3.20 5.86
CA ASP A 51 -8.93 4.41 5.85
C ASP A 51 -8.01 4.52 4.60
N ARG A 52 -7.81 3.42 3.85
CA ARG A 52 -7.11 3.40 2.55
C ARG A 52 -7.92 2.60 1.54
N ARG A 53 -8.61 3.30 0.63
CA ARG A 53 -9.33 2.68 -0.49
C ARG A 53 -8.69 3.13 -1.81
N LEU A 54 -8.08 2.19 -2.51
CA LEU A 54 -7.67 2.40 -3.90
C LEU A 54 -8.67 1.70 -4.84
N PRO A 55 -8.81 2.15 -6.09
CA PRO A 55 -9.58 1.40 -7.08
C PRO A 55 -8.97 0.01 -7.28
N ILE A 56 -9.80 -1.03 -7.46
CA ILE A 56 -9.33 -2.40 -7.73
C ILE A 56 -8.61 -2.43 -9.07
N THR A 57 -9.21 -1.83 -10.10
CA THR A 57 -8.57 -1.58 -11.37
C THR A 57 -7.81 -0.27 -11.26
N ASN A 58 -6.53 -0.35 -10.90
CA ASN A 58 -5.64 0.80 -10.83
C ASN A 58 -4.64 0.76 -12.00
N GLY A 59 -4.63 1.84 -12.81
CA GLY A 59 -3.70 2.02 -13.92
C GLY A 59 -2.46 2.85 -13.58
N TYR A 60 -2.31 3.28 -12.32
CA TYR A 60 -1.18 4.06 -11.87
C TYR A 60 0.12 3.25 -12.01
N ARG A 61 1.05 3.79 -12.81
CA ARG A 61 2.41 3.27 -13.02
C ARG A 61 3.38 4.29 -12.42
N GLY A 62 3.32 4.42 -11.10
CA GLY A 62 4.37 5.12 -10.34
C GLY A 62 5.70 4.40 -10.47
#